data_AF-A0A7S2IMH9-F1
#
_entry.id   AF-A0A7S2IMH9-F1
#
_cell.length_a   1.000
_cell.length_b   1.000
_cell.length_c   1.000
_cell.angle_alpha   90.00
_cell.angle_beta   90.00
_cell.angle_gamma   90.00
#
_symmetry.space_group_name_H-M   'P 1'
#
loop_
_entity.id
_entity.type
_entity.pdbx_description
1 polymer ?
#
loop_
_entity_poly.entity_id
_entity_poly.type
_entity_poly.pdbx_seq_one_letter_code
_entity_poly.pdbx_strand_id
1 'polypeptide(L)'
;RELGSDELGTTCGTGCSEQIHIALGAEDEMVVSFATHDDSVPATVTYWPESAPSQVIIANGTRDAYSQLMYYAHELVNPAMGVKRLSEEALTQLQNTSSWAAWMALFPYGRGSSYSARRKPRLGLGSYKNPAEIYNSPVICTVVLTRLTAGAIYSYTVAGSDATHSFTMPA
;
A
#
# COMPACT_ATOMS: atom_id res chain seq x y z
N ARG A 1 -12.46 5.04 24.82
CA ARG A 1 -13.25 5.07 23.56
C ARG A 1 -12.39 4.32 22.55
N GLU A 2 -12.65 3.03 22.39
CA GLU A 2 -11.92 2.18 21.46
C GLU A 2 -12.36 2.57 20.05
N LEU A 3 -11.40 2.92 19.19
CA LEU A 3 -11.66 3.19 17.77
C LEU A 3 -12.10 1.87 17.15
N GLY A 4 -13.30 1.86 16.55
CA GLY A 4 -13.85 0.66 15.92
C GLY A 4 -12.99 0.24 14.73
N SER A 5 -12.91 -1.06 14.45
CA SER A 5 -12.20 -1.60 13.28
C SER A 5 -12.73 -1.05 11.94
N ASP A 6 -13.93 -0.46 11.93
CA ASP A 6 -14.51 0.22 10.78
C ASP A 6 -13.97 1.66 10.59
N GLU A 7 -13.31 2.26 11.58
CA GLU A 7 -12.68 3.59 11.45
C GLU A 7 -11.25 3.53 10.87
N LEU A 8 -10.69 2.33 10.75
CA LEU A 8 -9.41 2.06 10.08
C LEU A 8 -9.59 1.27 8.77
N GLY A 9 -10.84 1.07 8.34
CA GLY A 9 -11.19 0.36 7.11
C GLY A 9 -11.01 1.26 5.90
N THR A 10 -10.30 0.75 4.89
CA THR A 10 -10.32 1.20 3.49
C THR A 10 -11.61 1.92 3.14
N THR A 11 -11.54 3.22 2.89
CA THR A 11 -12.73 4.03 2.59
C THR A 11 -13.23 3.84 1.16
N CYS A 12 -12.44 3.21 0.31
CA CYS A 12 -12.85 2.89 -1.05
C CYS A 12 -12.52 1.44 -1.42
N GLY A 13 -13.42 0.82 -2.18
CA GLY A 13 -13.39 -0.61 -2.49
C GLY A 13 -12.27 -1.03 -3.46
N THR A 14 -12.44 -2.19 -4.10
CA THR A 14 -11.51 -2.73 -5.09
C THR A 14 -11.24 -1.73 -6.22
N GLY A 15 -9.98 -1.63 -6.66
CA GLY A 15 -9.55 -0.73 -7.73
C GLY A 15 -9.28 0.71 -7.28
N CYS A 16 -9.37 0.99 -5.97
CA CYS A 16 -9.20 2.34 -5.46
C CYS A 16 -7.82 2.60 -4.84
N SER A 17 -7.38 3.86 -4.92
CA SER A 17 -6.17 4.39 -4.32
C SER A 17 -6.50 5.36 -3.18
N GLU A 18 -5.78 5.23 -2.08
CA GLU A 18 -5.93 6.00 -0.85
C GLU A 18 -4.56 6.46 -0.30
N GLN A 19 -4.57 7.18 0.83
CA GLN A 19 -3.35 7.65 1.52
C GLN A 19 -2.40 8.45 0.61
N ILE A 20 -2.98 9.25 -0.29
CA ILE A 20 -2.26 10.04 -1.28
C ILE A 20 -1.47 11.13 -0.55
N HIS A 21 -0.16 11.19 -0.80
CA HIS A 21 0.73 12.21 -0.26
C HIS A 21 1.80 12.59 -1.29
N ILE A 22 2.39 13.76 -1.07
CA ILE A 22 3.41 14.32 -1.95
C ILE A 22 4.65 14.72 -1.14
N ALA A 23 5.80 14.66 -1.78
CA ALA A 23 7.07 15.12 -1.23
C ALA A 23 7.93 15.71 -2.34
N LEU A 24 8.76 16.70 -2.00
CA LEU A 24 9.73 17.24 -2.94
C LEU A 24 10.77 16.17 -3.31
N GLY A 25 11.07 16.05 -4.60
CA GLY A 25 12.15 15.22 -5.13
C GLY A 25 13.43 16.04 -5.29
N ALA A 26 14.10 15.88 -6.44
CA ALA A 26 15.11 16.82 -6.89
C ALA A 26 14.51 18.23 -7.21
N GLU A 27 15.37 19.15 -7.65
CA GLU A 27 15.06 20.58 -7.86
C GLU A 27 13.80 20.83 -8.72
N ASP A 28 13.54 19.99 -9.72
CA ASP A 28 12.42 20.08 -10.65
C ASP A 28 11.45 18.89 -10.53
N GLU A 29 11.41 18.24 -9.37
CA GLU A 29 10.66 17.00 -9.16
C GLU A 29 9.67 17.05 -7.99
N MET A 30 8.54 16.37 -8.19
CA MET A 30 7.57 16.07 -7.15
C MET A 30 7.34 14.56 -7.10
N VAL A 31 7.47 13.98 -5.92
CA VAL A 31 7.19 12.57 -5.68
C VAL A 31 5.77 12.44 -5.17
N VAL A 32 4.93 11.72 -5.91
CA VAL A 32 3.55 11.39 -5.52
C VAL A 32 3.50 9.93 -5.09
N SER A 33 3.00 9.69 -3.89
CA SER A 33 2.88 8.36 -3.31
C SER A 33 1.43 8.07 -2.91
N PHE A 34 0.96 6.87 -3.19
CA PHE A 34 -0.40 6.43 -2.88
C PHE A 34 -0.44 4.92 -2.63
N ALA A 35 -1.45 4.47 -1.89
CA ALA A 35 -1.61 3.08 -1.50
C ALA A 35 -2.87 2.49 -2.16
N THR A 36 -2.81 1.23 -2.60
CA THR A 36 -3.97 0.53 -3.16
C THR A 36 -4.04 -0.91 -2.69
N HIS A 37 -5.28 -1.36 -2.47
CA HIS A 37 -5.59 -2.75 -2.17
C HIS A 37 -5.91 -3.57 -3.43
N ASP A 38 -5.47 -3.11 -4.61
CA ASP A 38 -5.65 -3.82 -5.87
C ASP A 38 -4.35 -3.80 -6.67
N ASP A 39 -3.76 -4.97 -6.89
CA ASP A 39 -2.49 -5.14 -7.62
C ASP A 39 -2.62 -4.89 -9.13
N SER A 40 -3.85 -4.76 -9.64
CA SER A 40 -4.13 -4.33 -11.01
C SER A 40 -4.05 -2.83 -11.21
N VAL A 41 -4.12 -2.03 -10.14
CA VAL A 41 -3.97 -0.57 -10.23
C VAL A 41 -2.52 -0.22 -10.59
N PRO A 42 -2.29 0.55 -11.68
CA PRO A 42 -0.93 0.92 -12.08
C PRO A 42 -0.39 2.05 -11.19
N ALA A 43 0.94 2.12 -11.02
CA ALA A 43 1.59 3.28 -10.43
C ALA A 43 1.69 4.39 -11.48
N THR A 44 0.57 5.08 -11.74
CA THR A 44 0.49 6.12 -12.76
C THR A 44 -0.14 7.38 -12.18
N VAL A 45 0.43 8.53 -12.54
CA VAL A 45 -0.11 9.86 -12.22
C VAL A 45 -0.29 10.64 -13.51
N THR A 46 -1.49 11.20 -13.68
CA THR A 46 -1.80 12.14 -14.76
C THR A 46 -1.77 13.55 -14.18
N TYR A 47 -0.99 14.46 -14.75
CA TYR A 47 -0.82 15.81 -14.21
C TYR A 47 -0.72 16.86 -15.32
N TRP A 48 -1.03 18.11 -14.98
CA TRP A 48 -0.97 19.25 -15.89
C TRP A 48 -0.75 20.55 -15.12
N PRO A 49 -0.09 21.56 -15.71
CA PRO A 49 -0.01 22.89 -15.13
C PRO A 49 -1.40 23.56 -15.16
N GLU A 50 -1.78 24.23 -14.09
CA GLU A 50 -3.08 24.93 -14.04
C GLU A 50 -3.16 26.09 -15.06
N SER A 51 -2.01 26.66 -15.42
CA SER A 51 -1.91 27.69 -16.46
C SER A 51 -2.12 27.16 -17.88
N ALA A 52 -1.97 25.85 -18.10
CA ALA A 52 -2.22 25.21 -19.38
C ALA A 52 -2.85 23.81 -19.21
N PRO A 53 -4.15 23.72 -18.86
CA PRO A 53 -4.82 22.45 -18.57
C PRO A 53 -4.88 21.45 -19.74
N SER A 54 -4.62 21.91 -20.96
CA SER A 54 -4.51 21.04 -22.15
C SER A 54 -3.18 20.29 -22.22
N GLN A 55 -2.17 20.67 -21.46
CA GLN A 55 -0.85 20.01 -21.40
C GLN A 55 -0.86 18.87 -20.40
N VAL A 56 -1.64 17.84 -20.71
CA VAL A 56 -1.76 16.64 -19.87
C VAL A 56 -0.56 15.72 -20.07
N ILE A 57 0.11 15.38 -18.97
CA ILE A 57 1.29 14.52 -18.92
C ILE A 57 0.99 13.30 -18.06
N ILE A 58 1.48 12.15 -18.47
CA ILE A 58 1.33 10.89 -17.73
C ILE A 58 2.72 10.42 -17.28
N ALA A 59 2.90 10.24 -15.97
CA ALA A 59 4.10 9.68 -15.37
C ALA A 59 3.83 8.28 -14.84
N ASN A 60 4.79 7.38 -15.02
CA ASN A 60 4.77 6.01 -14.50
C ASN A 60 5.81 5.87 -13.39
N GLY A 61 5.49 5.06 -12.40
CA GLY A 61 6.35 4.84 -11.24
C GLY A 61 6.51 3.39 -10.84
N THR A 62 6.95 3.18 -9.61
CA THR A 62 7.23 1.88 -9.02
C THR A 62 6.11 1.44 -8.09
N ARG A 63 6.03 0.13 -7.85
CA ARG A 63 5.06 -0.50 -6.97
C ARG A 63 5.80 -1.44 -6.03
N ASP A 64 5.63 -1.22 -4.75
CA ASP A 64 6.25 -2.01 -3.70
C ASP A 64 5.25 -2.32 -2.59
N ALA A 65 5.54 -3.35 -1.81
CA ALA A 65 4.80 -3.69 -0.62
C ALA A 65 5.78 -4.21 0.43
N TYR A 66 5.43 -4.08 1.70
CA TYR A 66 6.22 -4.64 2.79
C TYR A 66 5.39 -5.59 3.65
N SER A 67 6.10 -6.46 4.36
CA SER A 67 5.53 -7.42 5.30
C SER A 67 6.25 -7.32 6.63
N GLN A 68 5.52 -7.46 7.73
CA GLN A 68 6.05 -7.44 9.09
C GLN A 68 5.46 -8.57 9.94
N LEU A 69 6.30 -9.23 10.74
CA LEU A 69 5.88 -10.16 11.77
C LEU A 69 5.57 -9.37 13.04
N MET A 70 4.32 -9.36 13.49
CA MET A 70 3.88 -8.58 14.65
C MET A 70 4.20 -9.26 15.99
N TYR A 71 4.33 -10.59 16.03
CA TYR A 71 4.50 -11.33 17.28
C TYR A 71 5.95 -11.61 17.69
N TYR A 72 6.93 -11.48 16.78
CA TYR A 72 8.32 -11.84 17.09
C TYR A 72 9.15 -10.66 17.64
N ALA A 73 8.65 -9.43 17.52
CA ALA A 73 9.23 -8.24 18.12
C ALA A 73 8.09 -7.27 18.46
N HIS A 74 7.81 -7.05 19.75
CA HIS A 74 6.80 -6.09 20.23
C HIS A 74 7.19 -4.62 19.99
N GLU A 75 8.20 -4.38 19.17
CA GLU A 75 8.73 -3.07 18.85
C GLU A 75 8.23 -2.69 17.47
N LEU A 76 7.83 -1.43 17.30
CA LEU A 76 7.51 -0.83 16.00
C LEU A 76 8.80 -0.76 15.16
N VAL A 77 9.16 -1.88 14.54
CA VAL A 77 10.28 -1.93 13.60
C VAL A 77 9.87 -1.15 12.35
N ASN A 78 10.64 -0.12 11.99
CA ASN A 78 10.52 0.55 10.69
C ASN A 78 10.94 -0.44 9.59
N PRO A 79 10.01 -1.07 8.85
CA PRO A 79 10.39 -2.03 7.83
C PRO A 79 11.05 -1.26 6.68
N ALA A 80 12.15 -1.80 6.16
CA ALA A 80 12.75 -1.23 4.95
C ALA A 80 11.71 -1.29 3.81
N MET A 81 11.18 -0.13 3.41
CA MET A 81 10.26 -0.01 2.28
C MET A 81 11.01 -0.27 0.96
N GLY A 82 10.32 -0.81 -0.05
CA GLY A 82 10.90 -1.04 -1.39
C GLY A 82 11.71 -2.33 -1.56
N VAL A 83 11.78 -3.20 -0.54
CA VAL A 83 12.40 -4.52 -0.67
C VAL A 83 11.37 -5.59 -0.38
N LYS A 84 10.99 -6.35 -1.43
CA LYS A 84 10.24 -7.61 -1.27
C LYS A 84 11.07 -8.56 -0.43
N ARG A 85 10.87 -8.57 0.89
CA ARG A 85 11.66 -9.43 1.79
C ARG A 85 11.28 -10.90 1.64
N LEU A 86 10.08 -11.21 1.14
CA LEU A 86 9.56 -12.57 1.05
C LEU A 86 8.90 -12.80 -0.32
N SER A 87 9.20 -13.92 -0.97
CA SER A 87 8.47 -14.37 -2.17
C SER A 87 7.05 -14.80 -1.80
N GLU A 88 6.16 -14.94 -2.79
CA GLU A 88 4.81 -15.46 -2.57
C GLU A 88 4.84 -16.86 -1.94
N GLU A 89 5.79 -17.70 -2.35
CA GLU A 89 6.03 -19.01 -1.74
C GLU A 89 6.50 -18.89 -0.28
N ALA A 90 7.41 -17.97 0.02
CA ALA A 90 7.90 -17.75 1.38
C ALA A 90 6.79 -17.22 2.31
N LEU A 91 5.95 -16.30 1.82
CA LEU A 91 4.76 -15.82 2.54
C LEU A 91 3.77 -16.97 2.78
N THR A 92 3.54 -17.81 1.78
CA THR A 92 2.65 -18.98 1.90
C THR A 92 3.15 -19.97 2.94
N GLN A 93 4.47 -20.23 2.98
CA GLN A 93 5.07 -21.12 3.97
C GLN A 93 5.00 -20.54 5.39
N LEU A 94 5.26 -19.24 5.57
CA LEU A 94 5.15 -18.58 6.88
C LEU A 94 3.70 -18.56 7.42
N GLN A 95 2.72 -18.49 6.51
CA GLN A 95 1.31 -18.56 6.88
C GLN A 95 0.82 -20.00 7.11
N ASN A 96 1.58 -21.01 6.69
CA ASN A 96 1.27 -22.40 6.92
C ASN A 96 1.64 -22.82 8.35
N THR A 97 0.64 -22.84 9.23
CA THR A 97 0.81 -23.23 10.63
C THR A 97 0.48 -24.69 10.93
N SER A 98 0.20 -25.48 9.89
CA SER A 98 -0.24 -26.88 10.03
C SER A 98 0.76 -27.77 10.79
N SER A 99 2.05 -27.44 10.76
CA SER A 99 3.10 -28.22 11.42
C SER A 99 3.31 -27.89 12.90
N TRP A 100 2.88 -26.72 13.39
CA TRP A 100 3.23 -26.25 14.74
C TRP A 100 2.07 -25.64 15.54
N ALA A 101 1.00 -25.16 14.90
CA ALA A 101 -0.19 -24.64 15.57
C ALA A 101 -1.33 -25.68 15.68
N ALA A 102 -1.03 -26.96 15.46
CA ALA A 102 -1.99 -28.06 15.58
C ALA A 102 -2.66 -28.12 16.96
N TRP A 103 -1.97 -27.69 18.02
CA TRP A 103 -2.48 -27.65 19.38
C TRP A 103 -3.56 -26.58 19.61
N MET A 104 -3.59 -25.50 18.80
CA MET A 104 -4.60 -24.44 18.93
C MET A 104 -5.98 -24.87 18.43
N ALA A 105 -6.06 -25.96 17.68
CA ALA A 105 -7.32 -26.60 17.31
C ALA A 105 -8.07 -27.24 18.51
N LEU A 106 -7.40 -27.40 19.66
CA LEU A 106 -7.96 -27.98 20.89
C LEU A 106 -8.76 -26.96 21.72
N PHE A 107 -8.65 -25.65 21.46
CA PHE A 107 -9.37 -24.62 22.21
C PHE A 107 -10.62 -24.14 21.45
N PRO A 108 -11.80 -24.05 22.10
CA PRO A 108 -13.06 -23.68 21.43
C PRO A 108 -13.10 -22.24 20.91
N TYR A 109 -12.18 -21.37 21.35
CA TYR A 109 -11.99 -20.00 20.85
C TYR A 109 -10.85 -19.85 19.83
N GLY A 110 -10.09 -20.93 19.58
CA GLY A 110 -8.91 -20.97 18.70
C GLY A 110 -9.21 -21.36 17.25
N ARG A 111 -10.49 -21.52 16.88
CA ARG A 111 -10.90 -21.68 15.48
C ARG A 111 -10.99 -20.32 14.80
N GLY A 112 -9.85 -19.64 14.69
CA GLY A 112 -9.64 -18.73 13.57
C GLY A 112 -9.88 -19.52 12.28
N SER A 113 -10.58 -18.94 11.32
CA SER A 113 -11.16 -19.56 10.12
C SER A 113 -10.14 -20.06 9.09
N SER A 114 -9.07 -20.74 9.51
CA SER A 114 -8.03 -21.23 8.61
C SER A 114 -7.16 -22.34 9.22
N TYR A 115 -7.72 -23.55 9.27
CA TYR A 115 -6.91 -24.77 9.27
C TYR A 115 -6.87 -25.45 7.88
N SER A 116 -7.54 -24.89 6.86
CA SER A 116 -7.59 -25.49 5.53
C SER A 116 -8.11 -24.57 4.42
N ALA A 117 -8.33 -23.28 4.70
CA ALA A 117 -8.88 -22.38 3.69
C ALA A 117 -7.85 -22.15 2.59
N ARG A 118 -8.05 -22.84 1.46
CA ARG A 118 -7.35 -22.75 0.16
C ARG A 118 -7.33 -21.34 -0.47
N ARG A 119 -7.56 -20.25 0.28
CA ARG A 119 -7.38 -18.91 -0.25
C ARG A 119 -5.89 -18.64 -0.29
N LYS A 120 -5.32 -18.77 -1.49
CA LYS A 120 -3.93 -18.39 -1.77
C LYS A 120 -3.71 -16.97 -1.23
N PRO A 121 -2.63 -16.73 -0.48
CA PRO A 121 -2.24 -15.37 -0.14
C PRO A 121 -2.08 -14.57 -1.43
N ARG A 122 -2.58 -13.33 -1.43
CA ARG A 122 -2.32 -12.37 -2.49
C ARG A 122 -1.35 -11.32 -1.94
N LEU A 123 -0.35 -10.99 -2.73
CA LEU A 123 0.63 -9.97 -2.39
C LEU A 123 -0.10 -8.63 -2.13
N GLY A 124 0.33 -7.91 -1.09
CA GLY A 124 -0.21 -6.58 -0.77
C GLY A 124 -1.62 -6.58 -0.16
N LEU A 125 -2.21 -7.74 0.16
CA LEU A 125 -3.58 -7.85 0.64
C LEU A 125 -3.70 -8.83 1.81
N GLY A 126 -3.81 -8.29 3.02
CA GLY A 126 -4.39 -9.02 4.15
C GLY A 126 -3.84 -8.62 5.51
N SER A 127 -4.75 -8.37 6.46
CA SER A 127 -4.52 -8.60 7.88
C SER A 127 -4.91 -10.04 8.19
N TYR A 128 -4.00 -10.84 8.76
CA TYR A 128 -4.25 -12.26 8.96
C TYR A 128 -4.06 -12.67 10.42
N LYS A 129 -5.14 -13.22 10.99
CA LYS A 129 -5.24 -13.69 12.38
C LYS A 129 -4.64 -15.10 12.52
N ASN A 130 -3.35 -15.20 12.24
CA ASN A 130 -2.50 -16.36 12.52
C ASN A 130 -1.79 -16.12 13.87
N PRO A 131 -1.51 -17.15 14.69
CA PRO A 131 -0.59 -17.00 15.85
C PRO A 131 0.74 -16.29 15.57
N ALA A 132 1.21 -16.25 14.31
CA ALA A 132 2.40 -15.50 13.92
C ALA A 132 2.16 -14.00 13.63
N GLU A 133 0.89 -13.56 13.58
CA GLU A 133 0.41 -12.19 13.29
C GLU A 133 1.25 -11.48 12.21
N ILE A 134 1.05 -11.86 10.94
CA ILE A 134 1.78 -11.25 9.82
C ILE A 134 0.94 -10.09 9.26
N TYR A 135 1.53 -8.89 9.23
CA TYR A 135 1.01 -7.74 8.52
C TYR A 135 1.60 -7.65 7.12
N ASN A 136 0.75 -7.39 6.12
CA ASN A 136 1.17 -6.95 4.79
C ASN A 136 0.59 -5.57 4.52
N SER A 137 1.41 -4.65 4.03
CA SER A 137 0.94 -3.35 3.59
C SER A 137 0.07 -3.48 2.34
N PRO A 138 -0.78 -2.49 2.04
CA PRO A 138 -1.28 -2.28 0.67
C PRO A 138 -0.11 -2.15 -0.31
N VAL A 139 -0.40 -2.23 -1.60
CA VAL A 139 0.58 -1.89 -2.64
C VAL A 139 0.83 -0.39 -2.60
N ILE A 140 2.07 0.01 -2.35
CA ILE A 140 2.53 1.38 -2.32
C ILE A 140 3.05 1.72 -3.72
N CYS A 141 2.39 2.67 -4.36
CA CYS A 141 2.77 3.23 -5.65
C CYS A 141 3.56 4.52 -5.41
N THR A 142 4.72 4.66 -6.03
CA THR A 142 5.56 5.86 -5.97
C THR A 142 5.85 6.35 -7.38
N VAL A 143 5.46 7.58 -7.70
CA VAL A 143 5.61 8.19 -9.03
C VAL A 143 6.39 9.49 -8.92
N VAL A 144 7.43 9.64 -9.73
CA VAL A 144 8.23 10.87 -9.81
C VAL A 144 7.73 11.70 -10.99
N LEU A 145 7.26 12.91 -10.71
CA LEU A 145 6.93 13.92 -11.71
C LEU A 145 8.18 14.78 -11.91
N THR A 146 8.60 14.97 -13.16
CA THR A 146 9.87 15.64 -13.51
C THR A 146 9.65 16.85 -14.39
N ARG A 147 10.66 17.73 -14.52
CA ARG A 147 10.61 18.93 -15.38
C ARG A 147 9.49 19.88 -14.97
N LEU A 148 9.30 20.03 -13.67
CA LEU A 148 8.31 20.93 -13.10
C LEU A 148 8.90 22.34 -12.99
N THR A 149 8.10 23.34 -13.36
CA THR A 149 8.52 24.73 -13.31
C THR A 149 8.43 25.25 -11.88
N ALA A 150 9.50 25.87 -11.38
CA ALA A 150 9.53 26.53 -10.08
C ALA A 150 8.39 27.57 -9.95
N GLY A 151 7.75 27.61 -8.78
CA GLY A 151 6.61 28.49 -8.49
C GLY A 151 5.31 28.18 -9.23
N ALA A 152 5.27 27.18 -10.12
CA ALA A 152 4.06 26.82 -10.84
C ALA A 152 3.14 25.91 -10.01
N ILE A 153 1.84 26.00 -10.28
CA ILE A 153 0.81 25.15 -9.70
C ILE A 153 0.46 24.05 -10.70
N TYR A 154 0.45 22.81 -10.23
CA TYR A 154 0.08 21.64 -11.00
C TYR A 154 -1.14 20.97 -10.37
N SER A 155 -2.09 20.56 -11.20
CA SER A 155 -3.14 19.63 -10.81
C SER A 155 -2.77 18.21 -11.23
N TYR A 156 -3.24 17.21 -10.50
CA TYR A 156 -2.97 15.82 -10.81
C TYR A 156 -4.08 14.87 -10.32
N THR A 157 -4.16 13.71 -10.96
CA THR A 157 -4.96 12.55 -10.56
C THR A 157 -4.06 11.32 -10.48
N VAL A 158 -4.36 10.43 -9.54
CA VAL A 158 -3.66 9.14 -9.40
C VAL A 158 -4.53 8.02 -9.96
N ALA A 159 -3.93 6.98 -10.52
CA ALA A 159 -4.67 5.80 -10.94
C ALA A 159 -5.47 5.22 -9.77
N GLY A 160 -6.71 4.80 -10.03
CA GLY A 160 -7.61 4.31 -8.97
C GLY A 160 -8.23 5.41 -8.10
N SER A 161 -8.14 6.69 -8.47
CA SER A 161 -8.85 7.78 -7.81
C SER A 161 -9.43 8.75 -8.82
N ASP A 162 -10.69 9.14 -8.61
CA ASP A 162 -11.35 10.21 -9.38
C ASP A 162 -11.07 11.60 -8.79
N ALA A 163 -10.42 11.66 -7.62
CA ALA A 163 -10.09 12.92 -6.97
C ALA A 163 -8.96 13.64 -7.72
N THR A 164 -9.20 14.91 -8.03
CA THR A 164 -8.16 15.82 -8.51
C THR A 164 -7.54 16.54 -7.33
N HIS A 165 -6.22 16.53 -7.28
CA HIS A 165 -5.40 17.20 -6.28
C HIS A 165 -4.56 18.28 -6.94
N SER A 166 -4.00 19.20 -6.16
CA SER A 166 -3.05 20.18 -6.67
C SER A 166 -1.88 20.40 -5.70
N PHE A 167 -0.76 20.83 -6.25
CA PHE A 167 0.42 21.23 -5.50
C PHE A 167 1.10 22.43 -6.16
N THR A 168 1.90 23.14 -5.39
CA THR A 168 2.71 24.27 -5.86
C THR A 168 4.18 23.93 -5.73
N MET A 169 4.95 24.10 -6.81
CA MET A 169 6.40 23.97 -6.75
C MET A 169 7.02 25.13 -5.96
N PRO A 170 8.07 24.89 -5.16
CA PRO A 170 8.87 25.95 -4.58
C PRO A 170 9.41 26.90 -5.65
N ALA A 171 9.61 28.17 -5.29
CA ALA A 171 10.16 29.22 -6.16
C ALA A 171 11.66 29.40 -5.93
#